data_AF-Q4A6R8-F1
#
_entry.id   AF-Q4A6R8-F1
#
_cell.length_a   1.000
_cell.length_b   1.000
_cell.length_c   1.000
_cell.angle_alpha   90.00
_cell.angle_beta   90.00
_cell.angle_gamma   90.00
#
_symmetry.space_group_name_H-M   'P 1'
#
loop_
_entity.id
_entity.type
_entity.pdbx_description
1 polymer ?
#
loop_
_entity_poly.entity_id
_entity_poly.type
_entity_poly.pdbx_seq_one_letter_code
_entity_poly.pdbx_strand_id
1 'polypeptide(L)'
;MKIKKRFLAISLLIPIALPLFAISCANYSERSSLNKLIDTSQVVTNKDIDNNEAKSELILNNLLSRTFKNEIDRVNFLNQQNDSNYQNTLLDQLNSLKQDFLKAKQDNNQTQMDLTANKLADLYSQNWYFFFKNLSKFSGTFNDFVIINKTKDNFHSAQYLNQVKNKTPYRDFRYLTNYIDSIKVGEESAELGDSSVLYIAKDKSVFRVTIRNESLDKPTLSIRPYIWYFGDFGARNISLSIISRIWHSAVIHNYQEGYELFEKSLIKDQNYGIPAKFVLLPKINAIQEESPASQTSNTQESKTQENEN
;
A
#
# COMPACT_ATOMS: atom_id res chain seq x y z
N MET A 1 -78.89 -30.25 24.40
CA MET A 1 -79.03 -31.14 23.22
C MET A 1 -77.74 -31.94 23.08
N LYS A 2 -77.82 -33.28 23.08
CA LYS A 2 -76.68 -34.20 22.86
C LYS A 2 -76.29 -34.17 21.37
N ILE A 3 -74.99 -34.28 21.06
CA ILE A 3 -74.38 -35.37 20.26
C ILE A 3 -72.89 -35.09 20.03
N LYS A 4 -72.09 -36.12 20.34
CA LYS A 4 -70.65 -36.27 20.13
C LYS A 4 -70.31 -36.33 18.65
N LYS A 5 -69.17 -35.76 18.23
CA LYS A 5 -68.33 -36.37 17.17
C LYS A 5 -66.85 -36.20 17.49
N ARG A 6 -66.20 -37.37 17.60
CA ARG A 6 -64.77 -37.61 17.67
C ARG A 6 -64.19 -37.53 16.25
N PHE A 7 -63.00 -36.96 16.06
CA PHE A 7 -62.02 -37.37 15.04
C PHE A 7 -60.64 -36.88 15.53
N LEU A 8 -59.87 -37.75 16.19
CA LEU A 8 -58.83 -38.63 15.63
C LEU A 8 -57.58 -37.84 15.20
N ALA A 9 -56.72 -37.58 16.19
CA ALA A 9 -55.38 -37.06 16.00
C ALA A 9 -54.48 -38.18 15.47
N ILE A 10 -53.99 -38.03 14.24
CA ILE A 10 -52.95 -38.90 13.67
C ILE A 10 -51.61 -38.30 14.09
N SER A 11 -51.01 -38.90 15.11
CA SER A 11 -49.62 -38.69 15.49
C SER A 11 -48.73 -39.36 14.44
N LEU A 12 -48.05 -38.56 13.61
CA LEU A 12 -46.93 -39.03 12.80
C LEU A 12 -45.70 -39.14 13.72
N LEU A 13 -45.39 -40.36 14.14
CA LEU A 13 -44.10 -40.72 14.72
C LEU A 13 -43.07 -40.78 13.58
N ILE A 14 -42.21 -39.77 13.48
CA ILE A 14 -41.00 -39.80 12.65
C ILE A 14 -39.92 -40.53 13.47
N PRO A 15 -39.42 -41.70 13.05
CA PRO A 15 -38.28 -42.31 13.70
C PRO A 15 -37.03 -41.47 13.38
N ILE A 16 -36.45 -40.87 14.43
CA ILE A 16 -35.15 -40.22 14.39
C ILE A 16 -34.11 -41.33 14.16
N ALA A 17 -33.64 -41.47 12.93
CA ALA A 17 -32.45 -42.27 12.62
C ALA A 17 -31.22 -41.52 13.15
N LEU A 18 -30.68 -41.98 14.27
CA LEU A 18 -29.39 -41.54 14.79
C LEU A 18 -28.28 -42.05 13.84
N PRO A 19 -27.43 -41.18 13.27
CA PRO A 19 -26.27 -41.65 12.54
C PRO A 19 -25.29 -42.27 13.54
N LEU A 20 -25.04 -43.58 13.39
CA LEU A 20 -23.94 -44.26 14.04
C LEU A 20 -22.63 -43.62 13.52
N PHE A 21 -21.93 -42.91 14.40
CA PHE A 21 -20.57 -42.45 14.14
C PHE A 21 -19.67 -43.68 13.98
N ALA A 22 -19.36 -44.02 12.73
CA ALA A 22 -18.27 -44.93 12.41
C ALA A 22 -16.96 -44.22 12.78
N ILE A 23 -16.39 -44.57 13.93
CA ILE A 23 -15.05 -44.16 14.30
C ILE A 23 -14.10 -44.94 13.40
N SER A 24 -13.58 -44.27 12.36
CA SER A 24 -12.48 -44.79 11.56
C SER A 24 -11.22 -44.79 12.42
N CYS A 25 -10.93 -45.90 13.08
CA CYS A 25 -9.62 -46.15 13.67
C CYS A 25 -8.64 -46.46 12.53
N ALA A 26 -8.14 -45.42 11.86
CA ALA A 26 -6.95 -45.55 11.04
C ALA A 26 -5.77 -45.87 11.97
N ASN A 27 -5.17 -47.05 11.81
CA ASN A 27 -4.00 -47.45 12.58
C ASN A 27 -2.76 -46.72 12.04
N TYR A 28 -2.37 -45.62 12.69
CA TYR A 28 -1.20 -44.82 12.33
C TYR A 28 0.12 -45.37 12.90
N SER A 29 0.13 -46.58 13.45
CA SER A 29 1.34 -47.18 14.05
C SER A 29 2.51 -47.35 13.08
N GLU A 30 2.26 -47.37 11.76
CA GLU A 30 3.28 -47.59 10.74
C GLU A 30 3.80 -46.32 10.05
N ARG A 31 3.41 -45.12 10.50
CA ARG A 31 3.86 -43.85 9.88
C ARG A 31 5.39 -43.67 9.96
N SER A 32 6.03 -44.25 10.97
CA SER A 32 7.49 -44.23 11.11
C SER A 32 8.22 -45.14 10.13
N SER A 33 7.56 -46.20 9.65
CA SER A 33 8.09 -47.16 8.68
C SER A 33 8.12 -46.58 7.27
N LEU A 34 7.10 -45.78 6.92
CA LEU A 34 7.01 -45.05 5.65
C LEU A 34 8.07 -43.93 5.54
N ASN A 35 8.40 -43.25 6.64
CA ASN A 35 9.44 -42.22 6.64
C ASN A 35 10.85 -42.76 6.35
N LYS A 36 11.09 -44.07 6.52
CA LYS A 36 12.37 -44.71 6.18
C LYS A 36 12.51 -45.04 4.68
N LEU A 37 11.42 -44.96 3.92
CA LEU A 37 11.38 -45.19 2.47
C LEU A 37 11.48 -43.88 1.66
N ILE A 38 11.46 -42.74 2.33
CA ILE A 38 11.64 -41.42 1.71
C ILE A 38 13.12 -41.09 1.73
N ASP A 39 13.75 -41.04 0.57
CA ASP A 39 15.14 -40.60 0.41
C ASP A 39 15.24 -39.11 0.79
N THR A 40 15.73 -38.84 2.00
CA THR A 40 15.88 -37.48 2.51
C THR A 40 16.96 -36.68 1.77
N SER A 41 17.78 -37.32 0.92
CA SER A 41 18.75 -36.62 0.08
C SER A 41 18.12 -35.91 -1.13
N GLN A 42 16.84 -36.19 -1.43
CA GLN A 42 16.05 -35.51 -2.46
C GLN A 42 15.01 -34.53 -1.89
N VAL A 43 15.13 -34.17 -0.60
CA VAL A 43 14.34 -33.08 -0.04
C VAL A 43 14.85 -31.79 -0.67
N VAL A 44 14.17 -31.35 -1.73
CA VAL A 44 14.27 -29.97 -2.20
C VAL A 44 13.80 -29.11 -1.03
N THR A 45 14.74 -28.51 -0.31
CA THR A 45 14.43 -27.41 0.59
C THR A 45 13.91 -26.29 -0.29
N ASN A 46 12.59 -26.21 -0.46
CA ASN A 46 11.95 -25.00 -0.92
C ASN A 46 12.45 -23.92 0.03
N LYS A 47 13.29 -23.02 -0.48
CA LYS A 47 13.65 -21.79 0.21
C LYS A 47 12.30 -21.18 0.62
N ASP A 48 12.05 -21.03 1.91
CA ASP A 48 10.80 -20.45 2.42
C ASP A 48 10.64 -19.06 1.81
N ILE A 49 9.95 -18.95 0.68
CA ILE A 49 9.56 -17.66 0.12
C ILE A 49 8.55 -17.12 1.12
N ASP A 50 8.89 -16.00 1.78
CA ASP A 50 7.94 -15.30 2.62
C ASP A 50 6.67 -15.06 1.78
N ASN A 51 5.52 -15.52 2.29
CA ASN A 51 4.23 -15.39 1.63
C ASN A 51 3.96 -13.94 1.19
N ASN A 52 4.51 -12.95 1.91
CA ASN A 52 4.40 -11.53 1.57
C ASN A 52 5.22 -11.15 0.33
N GLU A 53 6.41 -11.71 0.14
CA GLU A 53 7.25 -11.47 -1.04
C GLU A 53 6.59 -12.06 -2.28
N ALA A 54 6.16 -13.33 -2.22
CA ALA A 54 5.46 -13.98 -3.33
C ALA A 54 4.20 -13.20 -3.73
N LYS A 55 3.40 -12.78 -2.74
CA LYS A 55 2.22 -11.96 -2.98
C LYS A 55 2.56 -10.62 -3.64
N SER A 56 3.61 -9.96 -3.18
CA SER A 56 4.07 -8.69 -3.75
C SER A 56 4.50 -8.84 -5.20
N GLU A 57 5.27 -9.89 -5.52
CA GLU A 57 5.70 -10.18 -6.89
C GLU A 57 4.50 -10.51 -7.80
N LEU A 58 3.47 -11.21 -7.30
CA LEU A 58 2.24 -11.42 -8.06
C LEU A 58 1.52 -10.10 -8.39
N ILE A 59 1.49 -9.15 -7.44
CA ILE A 59 0.90 -7.83 -7.66
C ILE A 59 1.71 -7.04 -8.71
N LEU A 60 3.04 -7.02 -8.58
CA LEU A 60 3.92 -6.33 -9.53
C LEU A 60 3.82 -6.93 -10.94
N ASN A 61 3.76 -8.26 -11.04
CA ASN A 61 3.57 -8.95 -12.32
C ASN A 61 2.19 -8.65 -12.92
N ASN A 62 1.13 -8.53 -12.10
CA ASN A 62 -0.17 -8.09 -12.59
C ASN A 62 -0.09 -6.66 -13.17
N LEU A 63 0.59 -5.74 -12.50
CA LEU A 63 0.81 -4.39 -13.02
C LEU A 63 1.60 -4.42 -14.33
N LEU A 64 2.69 -5.18 -14.42
CA LEU A 64 3.48 -5.34 -15.65
C LEU A 64 2.61 -5.84 -16.82
N SER A 65 1.76 -6.85 -16.59
CA SER A 65 0.87 -7.38 -17.63
C SER A 65 -0.21 -6.38 -18.10
N ARG A 66 -0.55 -5.41 -17.25
CA ARG A 66 -1.50 -4.34 -17.59
C ARG A 66 -0.81 -3.19 -18.33
N THR A 67 0.44 -2.89 -18.01
CA THR A 67 1.19 -1.76 -18.59
C THR A 67 2.01 -2.12 -19.82
N PHE A 68 2.21 -3.40 -20.11
CA PHE A 68 2.96 -3.85 -21.29
C PHE A 68 2.23 -4.98 -22.01
N LYS A 69 1.82 -4.72 -23.26
CA LYS A 69 1.32 -5.76 -24.17
C LYS A 69 2.43 -6.42 -24.98
N ASN A 70 3.54 -5.69 -25.16
CA ASN A 70 4.73 -6.13 -25.88
C ASN A 70 5.84 -6.59 -24.91
N GLU A 71 6.39 -7.79 -25.14
CA GLU A 71 7.43 -8.37 -24.30
C GLU A 71 8.76 -7.60 -24.37
N ILE A 72 9.13 -7.09 -25.55
CA ILE A 72 10.38 -6.36 -25.76
C ILE A 72 10.35 -5.05 -24.96
N ASP A 73 9.25 -4.30 -25.03
CA ASP A 73 9.07 -3.08 -24.25
C ASP A 73 9.11 -3.36 -22.73
N ARG A 74 8.51 -4.48 -22.29
CA ARG A 74 8.54 -4.92 -20.89
C ARG A 74 9.98 -5.21 -20.43
N VAL A 75 10.74 -5.97 -21.21
CA VAL A 75 12.13 -6.33 -20.89
C VAL A 75 13.01 -5.08 -20.86
N ASN A 76 12.88 -4.20 -21.85
CA ASN A 76 13.65 -2.94 -21.89
C ASN A 76 13.36 -2.07 -20.67
N PHE A 77 12.08 -1.92 -20.32
CA PHE A 77 11.68 -1.21 -19.11
C PHE A 77 12.30 -1.84 -17.86
N LEU A 78 12.16 -3.16 -17.66
CA LEU A 78 12.73 -3.84 -16.49
C LEU A 78 14.26 -3.71 -16.42
N ASN A 79 14.95 -3.83 -17.55
CA ASN A 79 16.41 -3.67 -17.61
C ASN A 79 16.82 -2.25 -17.17
N GLN A 80 16.13 -1.23 -17.68
CA GLN A 80 16.37 0.15 -17.27
C GLN A 80 16.08 0.36 -15.77
N GLN A 81 14.95 -0.15 -15.27
CA GLN A 81 14.56 0.01 -13.87
C GLN A 81 15.50 -0.73 -12.89
N ASN A 82 16.24 -1.75 -13.36
CA ASN A 82 17.23 -2.50 -12.60
C ASN A 82 18.67 -2.00 -12.79
N ASP A 83 18.91 -1.10 -13.75
CA ASP A 83 20.24 -0.52 -13.97
C ASP A 83 20.65 0.41 -12.83
N SER A 84 21.84 0.19 -12.26
CA SER A 84 22.28 0.91 -11.07
C SER A 84 22.57 2.39 -11.33
N ASN A 85 23.10 2.74 -12.51
CA ASN A 85 23.38 4.14 -12.86
C ASN A 85 22.09 4.92 -13.06
N TYR A 86 21.10 4.30 -13.71
CA TYR A 86 19.77 4.85 -13.87
C TYR A 86 19.08 5.06 -12.53
N GLN A 87 19.12 4.08 -11.63
CA GLN A 87 18.55 4.19 -10.29
C GLN A 87 19.20 5.32 -9.47
N ASN A 88 20.52 5.48 -9.55
CA ASN A 88 21.22 6.58 -8.87
C ASN A 88 20.77 7.94 -9.43
N THR A 89 20.72 8.08 -10.76
CA THR A 89 20.23 9.30 -11.42
C THR A 89 18.80 9.64 -10.98
N LEU A 90 17.92 8.63 -10.92
CA LEU A 90 16.54 8.79 -10.46
C LEU A 90 16.49 9.24 -8.99
N LEU A 91 17.30 8.64 -8.11
CA LEU A 91 17.35 9.01 -6.70
C LEU A 91 17.85 10.45 -6.51
N ASP A 92 18.81 10.91 -7.31
CA ASP A 92 19.29 12.29 -7.29
C ASP A 92 18.20 13.29 -7.71
N GLN A 93 17.45 12.97 -8.77
CA GLN A 93 16.28 13.77 -9.18
C GLN A 93 15.22 13.84 -8.09
N LEU A 94 14.91 12.71 -7.45
CA LEU A 94 13.96 12.63 -6.35
C LEU A 94 14.46 13.43 -5.13
N ASN A 95 15.76 13.40 -4.84
CA ASN A 95 16.36 14.17 -3.75
C ASN A 95 16.28 15.68 -4.01
N SER A 96 16.51 16.13 -5.24
CA SER A 96 16.33 17.56 -5.60
C SER A 96 14.89 18.00 -5.35
N LEU A 97 13.91 17.24 -5.84
CA LEU A 97 12.49 17.56 -5.63
C LEU A 97 12.08 17.49 -4.16
N LYS A 98 12.69 16.60 -3.37
CA LYS A 98 12.50 16.57 -1.93
C LYS A 98 12.91 17.90 -1.29
N GLN A 99 14.06 18.45 -1.65
CA GLN A 99 14.51 19.73 -1.09
C GLN A 99 13.55 20.86 -1.46
N ASP A 100 13.10 20.90 -2.72
CA ASP A 100 12.11 21.87 -3.17
C ASP A 100 10.79 21.76 -2.38
N PHE A 101 10.32 20.54 -2.12
CA PHE A 101 9.09 20.31 -1.37
C PHE A 101 9.23 20.75 0.09
N LEU A 102 10.33 20.36 0.74
CA LEU A 102 10.58 20.72 2.14
C LEU A 102 10.76 22.23 2.33
N LYS A 103 11.45 22.90 1.40
CA LYS A 103 11.56 24.36 1.38
C LYS A 103 10.20 25.02 1.22
N ALA A 104 9.40 24.59 0.24
CA ALA A 104 8.05 25.12 0.04
C ALA A 104 7.16 24.92 1.28
N LYS A 105 7.30 23.78 1.96
CA LYS A 105 6.59 23.49 3.22
C LYS A 105 7.04 24.42 4.35
N GLN A 106 8.34 24.66 4.50
CA GLN A 106 8.88 25.61 5.47
C GLN A 106 8.36 27.04 5.21
N ASP A 107 8.26 27.42 3.94
CA ASP A 107 7.77 28.73 3.50
C ASP A 107 6.22 28.83 3.52
N ASN A 108 5.51 27.77 3.92
CA ASN A 108 4.04 27.65 3.83
C ASN A 108 3.48 27.95 2.43
N ASN A 109 4.23 27.63 1.38
CA ASN A 109 3.84 27.85 -0.01
C ASN A 109 3.13 26.61 -0.59
N GLN A 110 1.82 26.53 -0.37
CA GLN A 110 1.01 25.39 -0.79
C GLN A 110 1.06 25.14 -2.32
N THR A 111 1.02 26.20 -3.14
CA THR A 111 1.11 26.06 -4.60
C THR A 111 2.40 25.39 -5.02
N GLN A 112 3.55 25.79 -4.44
CA GLN A 112 4.83 25.17 -4.75
C GLN A 112 4.92 23.73 -4.22
N MET A 113 4.34 23.45 -3.05
CA MET A 113 4.23 22.08 -2.53
C MET A 113 3.46 21.18 -3.49
N ASP A 114 2.30 21.64 -4.00
CA ASP A 114 1.48 20.91 -4.96
C ASP A 114 2.22 20.68 -6.29
N LEU A 115 2.89 21.71 -6.82
CA LEU A 115 3.69 21.60 -8.04
C LEU A 115 4.80 20.55 -7.90
N THR A 116 5.55 20.60 -6.79
CA THR A 116 6.64 19.66 -6.54
C THR A 116 6.12 18.24 -6.26
N ALA A 117 5.00 18.09 -5.54
CA ALA A 117 4.36 16.80 -5.31
C ALA A 117 3.90 16.14 -6.62
N ASN A 118 3.39 16.93 -7.58
CA ASN A 118 3.06 16.42 -8.92
C ASN A 118 4.30 15.95 -9.69
N LYS A 119 5.41 16.71 -9.66
CA LYS A 119 6.67 16.28 -10.29
C LYS A 119 7.22 14.97 -9.69
N LEU A 120 7.11 14.81 -8.38
CA LEU A 120 7.45 13.56 -7.71
C LEU A 120 6.56 12.41 -8.21
N ALA A 121 5.25 12.65 -8.31
CA ALA A 121 4.28 11.68 -8.80
C ALA A 121 4.57 11.26 -10.25
N ASP A 122 4.97 12.19 -11.11
CA ASP A 122 5.34 11.91 -12.50
C ASP A 122 6.58 11.00 -12.56
N LEU A 123 7.61 11.28 -11.75
CA LEU A 123 8.78 10.40 -11.64
C LEU A 123 8.40 9.02 -11.10
N TYR A 124 7.55 8.94 -10.09
CA TYR A 124 7.04 7.65 -9.58
C TYR A 124 6.23 6.91 -10.63
N SER A 125 5.47 7.61 -11.46
CA SER A 125 4.65 7.02 -12.52
C SER A 125 5.51 6.43 -13.64
N GLN A 126 6.53 7.16 -14.07
CA GLN A 126 7.50 6.72 -15.08
C GLN A 126 8.36 5.56 -14.57
N ASN A 127 8.62 5.52 -13.26
CA ASN A 127 9.53 4.57 -12.61
C ASN A 127 8.80 3.68 -11.60
N TRP A 128 7.55 3.34 -11.90
CA TRP A 128 6.66 2.73 -10.91
C TRP A 128 7.20 1.39 -10.40
N TYR A 129 7.88 0.62 -11.26
CA TYR A 129 8.43 -0.67 -10.87
C TYR A 129 9.55 -0.50 -9.87
N PHE A 130 10.51 0.39 -10.14
CA PHE A 130 11.54 0.76 -9.16
C PHE A 130 10.88 1.26 -7.87
N PHE A 131 9.92 2.17 -7.97
CA PHE A 131 9.25 2.78 -6.82
C PHE A 131 8.60 1.74 -5.90
N PHE A 132 7.76 0.84 -6.45
CA PHE A 132 7.09 -0.18 -5.66
C PHE A 132 8.03 -1.29 -5.16
N LYS A 133 9.08 -1.64 -5.92
CA LYS A 133 10.14 -2.58 -5.44
C LYS A 133 10.99 -2.00 -4.31
N ASN A 134 11.01 -0.68 -4.15
CA ASN A 134 11.91 0.02 -3.22
C ASN A 134 11.16 0.95 -2.25
N LEU A 135 9.93 0.62 -1.85
CA LEU A 135 9.15 1.45 -0.91
C LEU A 135 9.91 1.78 0.39
N SER A 136 10.77 0.89 0.87
CA SER A 136 11.62 1.12 2.05
C SER A 136 12.65 2.24 1.85
N LYS A 137 12.91 2.70 0.62
CA LYS A 137 13.71 3.91 0.35
C LYS A 137 12.91 5.20 0.51
N PHE A 138 11.62 5.15 0.82
CA PHE A 138 10.76 6.32 0.93
C PHE A 138 10.17 6.50 2.34
N SER A 139 9.97 7.76 2.72
CA SER A 139 9.23 8.17 3.91
C SER A 139 8.05 9.04 3.51
N GLY A 140 6.95 8.90 4.22
CA GLY A 140 5.80 9.78 4.05
C GLY A 140 5.95 11.02 4.92
N THR A 141 5.79 12.19 4.30
CA THR A 141 5.68 13.46 5.00
C THR A 141 4.24 13.95 5.01
N PHE A 142 3.74 14.32 6.19
CA PHE A 142 2.37 14.80 6.35
C PHE A 142 2.16 16.08 5.54
N ASN A 143 1.05 16.16 4.80
CA ASN A 143 0.62 17.38 4.12
C ASN A 143 -0.58 17.99 4.86
N ASP A 144 -1.70 17.29 4.85
CA ASP A 144 -2.96 17.77 5.43
C ASP A 144 -3.93 16.60 5.63
N PHE A 145 -5.00 16.76 6.40
CA PHE A 145 -6.06 15.77 6.48
C PHE A 145 -6.88 15.69 5.18
N VAL A 146 -7.46 14.52 4.90
CA VAL A 146 -8.33 14.37 3.73
C VAL A 146 -9.66 15.03 4.02
N ILE A 147 -10.02 16.03 3.22
CA ILE A 147 -11.36 16.60 3.16
C ILE A 147 -11.79 16.46 1.70
N ILE A 148 -12.88 15.72 1.45
CA ILE A 148 -13.48 15.66 0.12
C ILE A 148 -14.17 17.00 -0.13
N ASN A 149 -13.88 17.61 -1.29
CA ASN A 149 -14.38 18.93 -1.62
C ASN A 149 -15.90 18.95 -1.59
N LYS A 150 -16.49 19.90 -0.85
CA LYS A 150 -17.94 20.10 -0.85
C LYS A 150 -18.45 20.44 -2.25
N THR A 151 -19.65 19.98 -2.56
CA THR A 151 -20.46 20.51 -3.67
C THR A 151 -21.58 21.37 -3.12
N LYS A 152 -22.47 21.86 -3.99
CA LYS A 152 -23.61 22.69 -3.56
C LYS A 152 -24.51 21.95 -2.57
N ASP A 153 -24.74 20.66 -2.80
CA ASP A 153 -25.75 19.87 -2.11
C ASP A 153 -25.17 18.77 -1.21
N ASN A 154 -23.88 18.43 -1.37
CA ASN A 154 -23.24 17.32 -0.66
C ASN A 154 -21.94 17.76 0.01
N PHE A 155 -21.77 17.40 1.29
CA PHE A 155 -20.66 17.85 2.10
C PHE A 155 -20.43 16.96 3.33
N HIS A 156 -19.23 17.05 3.89
CA HIS A 156 -18.88 16.45 5.16
C HIS A 156 -19.68 17.01 6.34
N SER A 157 -19.99 16.18 7.32
CA SER A 157 -20.71 16.63 8.51
C SER A 157 -19.90 17.67 9.30
N ALA A 158 -20.61 18.58 9.98
CA ALA A 158 -19.96 19.53 10.88
C ALA A 158 -19.16 18.83 12.00
N GLN A 159 -19.62 17.65 12.43
CA GLN A 159 -18.90 16.81 13.39
C GLN A 159 -17.53 16.42 12.83
N TYR A 160 -17.47 15.90 11.61
CA TYR A 160 -16.21 15.50 10.98
C TYR A 160 -15.26 16.69 10.79
N LEU A 161 -15.77 17.80 10.25
CA LEU A 161 -14.95 19.00 10.03
C LEU A 161 -14.36 19.54 11.34
N ASN A 162 -15.13 19.51 12.42
CA ASN A 162 -14.63 19.87 13.75
C ASN A 162 -13.58 18.88 14.28
N GLN A 163 -13.74 17.57 14.01
CA GLN A 163 -12.71 16.59 14.38
C GLN A 163 -11.40 16.85 13.63
N VAL A 164 -11.46 17.11 12.32
CA VAL A 164 -10.28 17.43 11.50
C VAL A 164 -9.59 18.69 12.00
N LYS A 165 -10.34 19.77 12.23
CA LYS A 165 -9.80 21.06 12.70
C LYS A 165 -9.04 20.96 14.01
N ASN A 166 -9.49 20.10 14.92
CA ASN A 166 -8.90 19.93 16.24
C ASN A 166 -7.84 18.81 16.29
N LYS A 167 -7.54 18.16 15.17
CA LYS A 167 -6.62 17.03 15.13
C LYS A 167 -5.19 17.51 14.95
N THR A 168 -4.29 17.01 15.79
CA THR A 168 -2.85 17.24 15.62
C THR A 168 -2.36 16.53 14.35
N PRO A 169 -1.54 17.18 13.51
CA PRO A 169 -0.89 16.55 12.37
C PRO A 169 -0.23 15.22 12.74
N TYR A 170 -0.36 14.22 11.86
CA TYR A 170 0.36 12.98 12.04
C TYR A 170 1.86 13.18 11.85
N ARG A 171 2.64 12.35 12.54
CA ARG A 171 4.09 12.28 12.33
C ARG A 171 4.40 11.66 10.98
N ASP A 172 5.55 12.04 10.44
CA ASP A 172 6.14 11.38 9.28
C ASP A 172 6.35 9.89 9.56
N PHE A 173 6.20 9.07 8.52
CA PHE A 173 6.32 7.62 8.63
C PHE A 173 7.35 7.05 7.66
N ARG A 174 7.76 5.81 7.91
CA ARG A 174 8.67 5.05 7.05
C ARG A 174 8.14 3.66 6.80
N TYR A 175 8.26 3.18 5.57
CA TYR A 175 8.07 1.76 5.27
C TYR A 175 9.26 0.97 5.79
N LEU A 176 8.98 -0.16 6.45
CA LEU A 176 9.99 -1.10 6.96
C LEU A 176 10.34 -2.17 5.93
N THR A 177 9.38 -2.51 5.06
CA THR A 177 9.52 -3.52 4.01
C THR A 177 9.07 -2.95 2.66
N ASN A 178 9.44 -3.64 1.58
CA ASN A 178 9.00 -3.30 0.22
C ASN A 178 7.70 -4.00 -0.18
N TYR A 179 7.20 -4.92 0.66
CA TYR A 179 6.11 -5.82 0.29
C TYR A 179 4.76 -5.12 0.26
N ILE A 180 4.00 -5.31 -0.82
CA ILE A 180 2.67 -4.77 -1.03
C ILE A 180 1.64 -5.70 -0.39
N ASP A 181 0.70 -5.12 0.36
CA ASP A 181 -0.28 -5.92 1.10
C ASP A 181 -1.43 -6.38 0.23
N SER A 182 -1.93 -5.54 -0.68
CA SER A 182 -3.04 -5.91 -1.57
C SER A 182 -3.22 -4.91 -2.71
N ILE A 183 -3.94 -5.35 -3.74
CA ILE A 183 -4.38 -4.53 -4.86
C ILE A 183 -5.85 -4.81 -5.15
N LYS A 184 -6.60 -3.80 -5.62
CA LYS A 184 -7.98 -3.95 -6.07
C LYS A 184 -8.27 -2.99 -7.23
N VAL A 185 -8.99 -3.46 -8.24
CA VAL A 185 -9.61 -2.59 -9.26
C VAL A 185 -10.70 -1.75 -8.59
N GLY A 186 -10.68 -0.45 -8.87
CA GLY A 186 -11.66 0.49 -8.39
C GLY A 186 -13.00 0.34 -9.12
N GLU A 187 -14.09 0.45 -8.39
CA GLU A 187 -15.48 0.49 -8.89
C GLU A 187 -15.66 1.57 -9.96
N GLU A 188 -14.96 2.71 -9.82
CA GLU A 188 -15.01 3.77 -10.83
C GLU A 188 -14.40 3.36 -12.18
N SER A 189 -13.60 2.29 -12.24
CA SER A 189 -13.01 1.82 -13.51
C SER A 189 -14.08 1.46 -14.54
N ALA A 190 -15.28 1.04 -14.08
CA ALA A 190 -16.41 0.75 -14.96
C ALA A 190 -16.89 1.98 -15.77
N GLU A 191 -16.51 3.19 -15.35
CA GLU A 191 -16.95 4.45 -15.95
C GLU A 191 -15.85 5.13 -16.79
N LEU A 192 -14.65 4.55 -16.84
CA LEU A 192 -13.46 5.20 -17.43
C LEU A 192 -13.10 4.69 -18.83
N GLY A 193 -13.92 3.82 -19.42
CA GLY A 193 -13.71 3.29 -20.76
C GLY A 193 -12.40 2.48 -20.84
N ASP A 194 -11.45 2.94 -21.67
CA ASP A 194 -10.15 2.29 -21.87
C ASP A 194 -9.12 2.66 -20.78
N SER A 195 -9.56 2.73 -19.53
CA SER A 195 -8.71 3.04 -18.39
C SER A 195 -9.23 2.32 -17.15
N SER A 196 -8.32 1.92 -16.27
CA SER A 196 -8.67 1.41 -14.95
C SER A 196 -8.02 2.23 -13.85
N VAL A 197 -8.67 2.20 -12.69
CA VAL A 197 -8.10 2.69 -11.44
C VAL A 197 -7.80 1.49 -10.56
N LEU A 198 -6.62 1.48 -9.98
CA LEU A 198 -6.16 0.45 -9.05
C LEU A 198 -5.87 1.12 -7.70
N TYR A 199 -6.37 0.51 -6.64
CA TYR A 199 -6.00 0.84 -5.27
C TYR A 199 -4.96 -0.18 -4.80
N ILE A 200 -3.86 0.30 -4.24
CA ILE A 200 -2.78 -0.54 -3.72
C ILE A 200 -2.58 -0.21 -2.24
N ALA A 201 -2.65 -1.21 -1.36
CA ALA A 201 -2.41 -1.05 0.07
C ALA A 201 -0.97 -1.41 0.43
N LYS A 202 -0.37 -0.61 1.31
CA LYS A 202 0.90 -0.88 1.98
C LYS A 202 0.86 -0.35 3.41
N ASP A 203 1.03 -1.22 4.40
CA ASP A 203 0.90 -0.92 5.81
C ASP A 203 -0.39 -0.11 6.08
N LYS A 204 -0.23 1.15 6.47
CA LYS A 204 -1.31 2.09 6.76
C LYS A 204 -1.59 3.07 5.62
N SER A 205 -1.07 2.78 4.42
CA SER A 205 -1.15 3.64 3.23
C SER A 205 -1.98 3.02 2.12
N VAL A 206 -2.66 3.87 1.35
CA VAL A 206 -3.31 3.51 0.09
C VAL A 206 -2.84 4.42 -1.03
N PHE A 207 -2.33 3.80 -2.08
CA PHE A 207 -2.01 4.43 -3.35
C PHE A 207 -3.19 4.30 -4.30
N ARG A 208 -3.50 5.37 -5.03
CA ARG A 208 -4.43 5.34 -6.15
C ARG A 208 -3.64 5.48 -7.44
N VAL A 209 -3.68 4.43 -8.25
CA VAL A 209 -2.98 4.31 -9.53
C VAL A 209 -4.01 4.30 -10.65
N THR A 210 -3.73 4.95 -11.77
CA THR A 210 -4.58 4.90 -12.98
C THR A 210 -3.75 4.34 -14.12
N ILE A 211 -4.26 3.33 -14.81
CA ILE A 211 -3.71 2.84 -16.07
C ILE A 211 -4.62 3.32 -17.18
N ARG A 212 -4.09 4.06 -18.15
CA ARG A 212 -4.83 4.56 -19.31
C ARG A 212 -4.39 3.88 -20.59
N ASN A 213 -5.28 3.88 -21.57
CA ASN A 213 -5.05 3.33 -22.89
C ASN A 213 -4.72 1.82 -22.82
N GLU A 214 -5.46 1.06 -22.03
CA GLU A 214 -5.19 -0.37 -21.79
C GLU A 214 -5.34 -1.24 -23.04
N SER A 215 -6.10 -0.76 -24.04
CA SER A 215 -6.25 -1.40 -25.34
C SER A 215 -5.09 -1.15 -26.30
N LEU A 216 -4.23 -0.16 -26.02
CA LEU A 216 -3.07 0.16 -26.85
C LEU A 216 -1.84 -0.66 -26.44
N ASP A 217 -0.82 -0.68 -27.32
CA ASP A 217 0.44 -1.40 -27.07
C ASP A 217 1.24 -0.83 -25.89
N LYS A 218 1.04 0.47 -25.61
CA LYS A 218 1.74 1.22 -24.56
C LYS A 218 0.75 1.91 -23.60
N PRO A 219 0.06 1.15 -22.73
CA PRO A 219 -0.71 1.73 -21.66
C PRO A 219 0.17 2.57 -20.73
N THR A 220 -0.39 3.64 -20.17
CA THR A 220 0.36 4.55 -19.28
C THR A 220 -0.12 4.42 -17.85
N LEU A 221 0.80 4.17 -16.93
CA LEU A 221 0.53 4.12 -15.50
C LEU A 221 0.80 5.49 -14.88
N SER A 222 -0.14 5.98 -14.06
CA SER A 222 0.00 7.21 -13.30
C SER A 222 -0.35 7.00 -11.83
N ILE A 223 0.49 7.52 -10.93
CA ILE A 223 0.33 7.47 -9.48
C ILE A 223 -0.10 8.86 -9.01
N ARG A 224 -1.08 8.95 -8.12
CA ARG A 224 -1.48 10.24 -7.53
C ARG A 224 -0.35 10.80 -6.63
N PRO A 225 -0.14 12.14 -6.59
CA PRO A 225 0.90 12.76 -5.76
C PRO A 225 0.70 12.55 -4.26
N TYR A 226 -0.56 12.55 -3.84
CA TYR A 226 -0.95 12.35 -2.45
C TYR A 226 -1.47 10.93 -2.25
N ILE A 227 -0.85 10.20 -1.34
CA ILE A 227 -1.38 8.94 -0.83
C ILE A 227 -2.29 9.20 0.35
N TRP A 228 -3.23 8.30 0.59
CA TRP A 228 -3.97 8.29 1.85
C TRP A 228 -3.20 7.49 2.88
N TYR A 229 -2.99 8.07 4.06
CA TYR A 229 -2.34 7.42 5.20
C TYR A 229 -3.22 7.51 6.45
N PHE A 230 -3.32 6.40 7.18
CA PHE A 230 -4.16 6.24 8.35
C PHE A 230 -3.29 6.22 9.62
N GLY A 231 -2.98 7.38 10.19
CA GLY A 231 -2.05 7.49 11.34
C GLY A 231 -2.54 6.74 12.58
N ASP A 232 -3.83 6.84 12.89
CA ASP A 232 -4.48 6.20 14.04
C ASP A 232 -5.06 4.81 13.71
N PHE A 233 -4.54 4.17 12.67
CA PHE A 233 -5.04 2.88 12.22
C PHE A 233 -4.95 1.83 13.32
N GLY A 234 -6.11 1.38 13.80
CA GLY A 234 -6.27 0.34 14.81
C GLY A 234 -6.80 -0.99 14.27
N ALA A 235 -7.05 -1.09 12.96
CA ALA A 235 -7.48 -2.31 12.31
C ALA A 235 -6.30 -3.22 11.90
N ARG A 236 -6.61 -4.40 11.35
CA ARG A 236 -5.61 -5.34 10.83
C ARG A 236 -5.19 -5.01 9.39
N ASN A 237 -6.15 -4.64 8.55
CA ASN A 237 -5.94 -4.41 7.12
C ASN A 237 -6.92 -3.35 6.59
N ILE A 238 -6.51 -2.67 5.52
CA ILE A 238 -7.34 -1.68 4.85
C ILE A 238 -8.22 -2.39 3.81
N SER A 239 -9.54 -2.18 3.89
CA SER A 239 -10.50 -2.67 2.92
C SER A 239 -10.50 -1.76 1.69
N LEU A 240 -9.78 -2.17 0.65
CA LEU A 240 -9.73 -1.44 -0.61
C LEU A 240 -11.10 -1.32 -1.30
N SER A 241 -12.04 -2.23 -1.02
CA SER A 241 -13.43 -2.11 -1.50
C SER A 241 -14.15 -0.90 -0.89
N ILE A 242 -13.94 -0.64 0.40
CA ILE A 242 -14.54 0.53 1.06
C ILE A 242 -13.91 1.81 0.48
N ILE A 243 -12.58 1.85 0.34
CA ILE A 243 -11.88 3.01 -0.24
C ILE A 243 -12.39 3.31 -1.65
N SER A 244 -12.50 2.27 -2.49
CA SER A 244 -12.96 2.42 -3.86
C SER A 244 -14.39 2.95 -3.94
N ARG A 245 -15.33 2.37 -3.19
CA ARG A 245 -16.72 2.82 -3.17
C ARG A 245 -16.87 4.25 -2.69
N ILE A 246 -16.09 4.65 -1.67
CA ILE A 246 -16.04 6.05 -1.21
C ILE A 246 -15.60 6.98 -2.34
N TRP A 247 -14.53 6.64 -3.05
CA TRP A 247 -14.06 7.44 -4.19
C TRP A 247 -15.11 7.54 -5.29
N HIS A 248 -15.70 6.40 -5.67
CA HIS A 248 -16.72 6.34 -6.70
C HIS A 248 -17.95 7.18 -6.33
N SER A 249 -18.51 7.01 -5.13
CA SER A 249 -19.70 7.75 -4.70
C SER A 249 -19.41 9.22 -4.40
N ALA A 250 -18.40 9.52 -3.56
CA ALA A 250 -18.17 10.86 -3.03
C ALA A 250 -17.38 11.75 -3.98
N VAL A 251 -16.42 11.20 -4.72
CA VAL A 251 -15.47 11.99 -5.52
C VAL A 251 -15.85 12.02 -7.00
N ILE A 252 -16.31 10.90 -7.56
CA ILE A 252 -16.76 10.85 -8.96
C ILE A 252 -18.19 11.39 -9.07
N HIS A 253 -19.11 10.85 -8.28
CA HIS A 253 -20.54 11.21 -8.37
C HIS A 253 -20.99 12.33 -7.43
N ASN A 254 -20.16 12.70 -6.45
CA ASN A 254 -20.50 13.69 -5.43
C ASN A 254 -21.75 13.35 -4.61
N TYR A 255 -22.13 12.08 -4.48
CA TYR A 255 -23.31 11.66 -3.70
C TYR A 255 -23.05 11.76 -2.19
N GLN A 256 -24.04 12.27 -1.44
CA GLN A 256 -23.97 12.38 0.02
C GLN A 256 -23.61 11.05 0.71
N GLU A 257 -24.16 9.94 0.21
CA GLU A 257 -23.84 8.59 0.70
C GLU A 257 -22.33 8.33 0.73
N GLY A 258 -21.58 8.84 -0.25
CA GLY A 258 -20.13 8.69 -0.27
C GLY A 258 -19.42 9.42 0.88
N TYR A 259 -19.89 10.62 1.24
CA TYR A 259 -19.38 11.39 2.38
C TYR A 259 -19.72 10.69 3.70
N GLU A 260 -20.95 10.20 3.82
CA GLU A 260 -21.40 9.43 4.99
C GLU A 260 -20.63 8.13 5.13
N LEU A 261 -20.41 7.42 4.01
CA LEU A 261 -19.62 6.19 3.97
C LEU A 261 -18.18 6.47 4.38
N PHE A 262 -17.59 7.57 3.93
CA PHE A 262 -16.27 8.01 4.36
C PHE A 262 -16.20 8.17 5.88
N GLU A 263 -17.11 8.95 6.45
CA GLU A 263 -17.08 9.29 7.88
C GLU A 263 -17.46 8.10 8.77
N LYS A 264 -18.47 7.34 8.37
CA LYS A 264 -18.95 6.20 9.15
C LYS A 264 -18.03 5.00 8.98
N SER A 265 -17.74 4.59 7.75
CA SER A 265 -17.02 3.33 7.52
C SER A 265 -15.55 3.45 7.88
N LEU A 266 -14.85 4.48 7.42
CA LEU A 266 -13.41 4.57 7.69
C LEU A 266 -13.13 4.86 9.16
N ILE A 267 -13.84 5.83 9.74
CA ILE A 267 -13.50 6.36 11.05
C ILE A 267 -14.15 5.53 12.17
N LYS A 268 -15.45 5.25 12.06
CA LYS A 268 -16.23 4.60 13.14
C LYS A 268 -16.21 3.08 13.03
N ASP A 269 -16.65 2.53 11.91
CA ASP A 269 -16.90 1.08 11.79
C ASP A 269 -15.61 0.28 11.63
N GLN A 270 -14.68 0.77 10.80
CA GLN A 270 -13.42 0.07 10.51
C GLN A 270 -12.26 0.51 11.42
N ASN A 271 -12.43 1.56 12.22
CA ASN A 271 -11.39 2.08 13.13
C ASN A 271 -10.05 2.38 12.41
N TYR A 272 -10.11 2.97 11.21
CA TYR A 272 -8.90 3.43 10.50
C TYR A 272 -8.44 4.80 10.99
N GLY A 273 -9.32 5.56 11.65
CA GLY A 273 -9.08 6.94 12.02
C GLY A 273 -9.25 7.90 10.83
N ILE A 274 -8.91 9.18 11.05
CA ILE A 274 -9.03 10.22 10.01
C ILE A 274 -7.89 10.04 9.00
N PRO A 275 -8.17 9.82 7.70
CA PRO A 275 -7.12 9.72 6.71
C PRO A 275 -6.43 11.07 6.48
N ALA A 276 -5.14 11.02 6.18
CA ALA A 276 -4.33 12.17 5.83
C ALA A 276 -3.70 12.00 4.45
N LYS A 277 -3.52 13.13 3.76
CA LYS A 277 -2.70 13.25 2.55
C LYS A 277 -1.24 13.26 2.96
N PHE A 278 -0.48 12.33 2.42
CA PHE A 278 0.97 12.27 2.57
C PHE A 278 1.64 12.37 1.22
N VAL A 279 2.81 13.00 1.19
CA VAL A 279 3.73 12.98 0.04
C VAL A 279 4.87 12.04 0.39
N LEU A 280 5.19 11.12 -0.52
CA LEU A 280 6.36 10.26 -0.35
C LEU A 280 7.59 10.99 -0.84
N LEU A 281 8.63 10.98 -0.01
CA LEU A 281 9.93 11.58 -0.28
C LEU A 281 11.00 10.51 -0.10
N PRO A 282 12.10 10.52 -0.89
CA PRO A 282 13.21 9.63 -0.66
C PRO A 282 13.79 9.84 0.75
N LYS A 283 14.11 8.73 1.43
CA LYS A 283 14.95 8.75 2.63
C LYS A 283 16.34 9.19 2.17
N ILE A 284 17.01 10.02 2.97
CA ILE A 284 18.42 10.31 2.72
C ILE A 284 19.12 8.96 2.93
N ASN A 285 19.61 8.34 1.85
CA ASN A 285 20.67 7.36 2.03
C ASN A 285 21.87 8.19 2.50
N ALA A 286 22.41 7.85 3.66
CA ALA A 286 23.77 8.21 3.99
C ALA A 286 24.70 7.50 2.98
N ILE A 287 24.73 7.96 1.73
CA ILE A 287 25.85 7.70 0.84
C ILE A 287 26.91 8.70 1.28
N GLN A 288 27.52 8.39 2.43
CA GLN A 288 28.76 8.89 3.03
C GLN A 288 28.77 8.52 4.52
N GLU A 289 28.67 7.23 4.84
CA GLU A 289 29.47 6.72 5.96
C GLU A 289 30.83 6.36 5.37
N GLU A 290 31.76 7.32 5.43
CA GLU A 290 33.17 7.00 5.31
C GLU A 290 33.53 6.01 6.42
N SER A 291 34.14 4.89 6.04
CA SER A 291 34.93 4.07 6.95
C SER A 291 36.02 3.35 6.15
N PRO A 292 37.22 3.09 6.69
CA PRO A 292 37.81 3.56 7.95
C PRO A 292 39.08 4.40 7.74
N ALA A 293 39.49 5.08 8.80
CA ALA A 293 40.80 5.67 8.97
C ALA A 293 41.93 4.76 8.42
N SER A 294 42.59 5.20 7.35
CA SER A 294 43.95 4.73 7.08
C SER A 294 44.87 5.42 8.07
N GLN A 295 45.49 4.61 8.91
CA GLN A 295 46.67 4.95 9.68
C GLN A 295 47.70 5.64 8.78
N THR A 296 48.01 6.89 9.07
CA THR A 296 49.35 7.42 8.90
C THR A 296 49.73 8.14 10.20
N SER A 297 50.47 7.39 11.01
CA SER A 297 51.42 7.91 11.97
C SER A 297 52.28 8.99 11.31
N ASN A 298 52.34 10.17 11.90
CA ASN A 298 53.53 11.02 11.87
C ASN A 298 53.53 11.90 13.12
N THR A 299 54.17 11.33 14.15
CA THR A 299 55.15 11.93 15.04
C THR A 299 55.12 13.45 15.17
N GLN A 300 54.70 13.91 16.36
CA GLN A 300 55.11 15.19 16.93
C GLN A 300 56.63 15.18 17.13
N GLU A 301 57.33 16.10 16.47
CA GLU A 301 58.56 16.69 17.00
C GLU A 301 58.27 18.15 17.34
N SER A 302 58.18 18.44 18.63
CA SER A 302 58.23 19.79 19.15
C SER A 302 59.67 20.31 19.04
N LYS A 303 59.87 21.41 18.33
CA LYS A 303 61.02 22.29 18.55
C LYS A 303 60.52 23.66 18.99
N THR A 304 60.78 23.92 20.26
CA THR A 304 60.78 25.21 20.93
C THR A 304 61.86 26.11 20.32
N GLN A 305 61.50 27.35 19.96
CA GLN A 305 62.38 28.53 19.85
C GLN A 305 61.47 29.71 20.24
N GLU A 306 61.56 30.31 21.43
CA GLU A 306 62.53 31.36 21.81
C GLU A 306 62.77 32.36 20.67
N ASN A 307 62.08 33.50 20.66
CA ASN A 307 62.53 34.73 21.33
C ASN A 307 61.78 36.00 20.84
N GLU A 308 61.45 36.84 21.82
CA GLU A 308 61.62 38.31 21.87
C GLU A 308 61.21 39.16 20.64
N ASN A 309 60.06 39.84 20.76
CA ASN A 309 59.96 41.29 21.01
C ASN A 309 58.49 41.73 21.11
#